data_AF-A0A3D0LUC2-F1
#
_entry.id   AF-A0A3D0LUC2-F1
#
_cell.length_a   1.000
_cell.length_b   1.000
_cell.length_c   1.000
_cell.angle_alpha   90.00
_cell.angle_beta   90.00
_cell.angle_gamma   90.00
#
_symmetry.space_group_name_H-M   'P 1'
#
loop_
_entity.id
_entity.type
_entity.pdbx_description
1 polymer ?
#
loop_
_entity_poly.entity_id
_entity_poly.type
_entity_poly.pdbx_seq_one_letter_code
_entity_poly.pdbx_strand_id
1 'polypeptide(L)'
;MVSRRLAIYRWPLLGLAAAGVAALLLWPGLSGPFLLDDFPNLQGLARLHRAAAVGSAVADYLFSGQAGFFGRPLALLTFAAQAGAWPGDPFAFKLANLSLHLLNGVLLIALCGRLARLSGVAAGRARWMAAAVGLVWLIHPLQASTVFYVVQRMTMLSATFVLAGLLCYLSGRVALAEGRTARAFAWGAAGIFGAGLLAVLSKENGVLLPVYALAAEFTLLRALPRPRAWRLWVGLTALPLIAGLVYFFGHFQEFMAAGYAGRAFTPMQRLLTEARAVVDYAGQIVLPRTAGMGVFHDDYPLSTSLWTSPATAVAIALLATAAAGAVAARRRYPEFSFAVAWFLGGQLLVSTVLPLELYFDHRNYLPMAGLLLGVVLLLSRWAEHAPRYRRYLLTAVIGW
;
A
#
# COMPACT_ATOMS: atom_id res chain seq x y z
N MET A 1 30.60 2.02 26.66
CA MET A 1 29.92 2.92 25.70
C MET A 1 30.24 2.67 24.22
N VAL A 2 30.96 1.60 23.84
CA VAL A 2 31.36 1.35 22.43
C VAL A 2 30.43 0.40 21.65
N SER A 3 29.53 -0.35 22.30
CA SER A 3 28.68 -1.35 21.61
C SER A 3 27.35 -0.85 21.03
N ARG A 4 26.94 0.41 21.26
CA ARG A 4 25.67 0.95 20.72
C ARG A 4 25.77 1.49 19.29
N ARG A 5 26.98 1.71 18.75
CA ARG A 5 27.17 2.29 17.40
C ARG A 5 27.21 1.26 16.26
N LEU A 6 27.44 -0.03 16.55
CA LEU A 6 27.48 -1.10 15.52
C LEU A 6 26.12 -1.75 15.22
N ALA A 7 25.08 -1.47 16.03
CA ALA A 7 23.74 -1.98 15.80
C ALA A 7 22.95 -1.19 14.73
N ILE A 8 23.45 -0.06 14.25
CA ILE A 8 22.72 0.80 13.29
C ILE A 8 22.98 0.35 11.83
N TYR A 9 24.14 -0.26 11.55
CA TYR A 9 24.59 -0.55 10.18
C TYR A 9 24.13 -1.89 9.58
N ARG A 10 23.45 -2.76 10.34
CA ARG A 10 23.01 -4.09 9.83
C ARG A 10 21.60 -4.13 9.22
N TRP A 11 20.78 -3.11 9.44
CA TRP A 11 19.45 -3.01 8.82
C TRP A 11 19.49 -2.74 7.31
N PRO A 12 20.31 -1.80 6.79
CA PRO A 12 20.35 -1.56 5.36
C PRO A 12 20.86 -2.78 4.58
N LEU A 13 21.83 -3.53 5.14
CA LEU A 13 22.35 -4.74 4.50
C LEU A 13 21.30 -5.84 4.29
N LEU A 14 20.42 -6.09 5.27
CA LEU A 14 19.36 -7.09 5.10
C LEU A 14 18.28 -6.63 4.10
N GLY A 15 17.97 -5.33 4.10
CA GLY A 15 17.05 -4.76 3.11
C GLY A 15 17.60 -4.88 1.69
N LEU A 16 18.89 -4.58 1.50
CA LEU A 16 19.58 -4.72 0.23
C LEU A 16 19.69 -6.18 -0.20
N ALA A 17 19.94 -7.12 0.73
CA ALA A 17 19.97 -8.54 0.42
C ALA A 17 18.59 -9.05 -0.04
N ALA A 18 17.51 -8.68 0.66
CA ALA A 18 16.15 -9.03 0.27
C ALA A 18 15.79 -8.43 -1.10
N ALA A 19 16.18 -7.17 -1.34
CA ALA A 19 16.00 -6.52 -2.64
C ALA A 19 16.80 -7.22 -3.76
N GLY A 20 18.02 -7.67 -3.49
CA GLY A 20 18.83 -8.43 -4.45
C GLY A 20 18.19 -9.77 -4.82
N VAL A 21 17.68 -10.52 -3.84
CA VAL A 21 16.94 -11.77 -4.09
C VAL A 21 15.69 -11.49 -4.93
N ALA A 22 14.90 -10.49 -4.56
CA ALA A 22 13.70 -10.12 -5.31
C ALA A 22 14.01 -9.68 -6.75
N ALA A 23 15.09 -8.92 -6.96
CA ALA A 23 15.53 -8.51 -8.28
C ALA A 23 15.84 -9.72 -9.17
N LEU A 24 16.57 -10.71 -8.65
CA LEU A 24 16.90 -11.94 -9.39
C LEU A 24 15.64 -12.73 -9.78
N LEU A 25 14.69 -12.88 -8.86
CA LEU A 25 13.46 -13.63 -9.11
C LEU A 25 12.51 -12.92 -10.09
N LEU A 26 12.45 -11.59 -10.05
CA LEU A 26 11.56 -10.78 -10.90
C LEU A 26 12.20 -10.40 -12.25
N TRP A 27 13.51 -10.57 -12.40
CA TRP A 27 14.24 -10.20 -13.62
C TRP A 27 13.65 -10.77 -14.92
N PRO A 28 13.22 -12.06 -14.98
CA PRO A 28 12.67 -12.61 -16.21
C PRO A 28 11.40 -11.91 -16.70
N GLY A 29 10.62 -11.30 -15.80
CA GLY A 29 9.38 -10.61 -16.16
C GLY A 29 9.57 -9.27 -16.88
N LEU A 30 10.80 -8.75 -16.94
CA LEU A 30 11.12 -7.47 -17.61
C LEU A 30 10.94 -7.54 -19.14
N SER A 31 11.02 -8.73 -19.74
CA SER A 31 10.95 -8.92 -21.20
C SER A 31 9.54 -8.98 -21.77
N GLY A 32 8.48 -8.95 -20.94
CA GLY A 32 7.11 -9.00 -21.44
C GLY A 32 6.66 -7.72 -22.16
N PRO A 33 5.52 -7.71 -22.86
CA PRO A 33 5.00 -6.54 -23.58
C PRO A 33 4.35 -5.50 -22.64
N PHE A 34 3.95 -4.35 -23.20
CA PHE A 34 2.97 -3.45 -22.59
C PHE A 34 1.58 -4.10 -22.56
N LEU A 35 0.75 -3.73 -21.59
CA LEU A 35 -0.55 -4.35 -21.31
C LEU A 35 -1.65 -3.29 -21.11
N LEU A 36 -2.88 -3.62 -21.50
CA LEU A 36 -4.10 -2.86 -21.12
C LEU A 36 -3.95 -1.33 -21.16
N ASP A 37 -4.08 -0.68 -20.00
CA ASP A 37 -4.11 0.77 -19.87
C ASP A 37 -2.74 1.42 -20.10
N ASP A 38 -1.67 0.65 -20.30
CA ASP A 38 -0.37 1.18 -20.73
C ASP A 38 -0.54 1.99 -22.03
N PHE A 39 -1.30 1.47 -23.00
CA PHE A 39 -1.50 2.14 -24.29
C PHE A 39 -2.24 3.48 -24.17
N PRO A 40 -3.48 3.55 -23.65
CA PRO A 40 -4.21 4.82 -23.57
C PRO A 40 -3.54 5.84 -22.65
N ASN A 41 -2.84 5.42 -21.59
CA ASN A 41 -2.15 6.35 -20.68
C ASN A 41 -0.82 6.87 -21.25
N LEU A 42 -0.10 6.07 -22.04
CA LEU A 42 1.25 6.40 -22.49
C LEU A 42 1.34 6.81 -23.96
N GLN A 43 0.25 6.70 -24.73
CA GLN A 43 0.21 7.13 -26.14
C GLN A 43 0.68 8.58 -26.36
N GLY A 44 0.48 9.46 -25.37
CA GLY A 44 0.95 10.84 -25.39
C GLY A 44 2.47 10.98 -25.50
N LEU A 45 3.24 9.99 -25.06
CA LEU A 45 4.71 9.98 -25.14
C LEU A 45 5.22 10.05 -26.59
N ALA A 46 4.47 9.48 -27.55
CA ALA A 46 4.83 9.57 -28.97
C ALA A 46 4.82 11.01 -29.50
N ARG A 47 3.97 11.89 -28.92
CA ARG A 47 3.93 13.32 -29.26
C ARG A 47 5.10 14.07 -28.62
N LEU A 48 5.46 13.71 -27.39
CA LEU A 48 6.61 14.30 -26.68
C LEU A 48 7.93 14.06 -27.42
N HIS A 49 8.15 12.84 -27.89
CA HIS A 49 9.39 12.50 -28.58
C HIS A 49 9.61 13.30 -29.87
N ARG A 50 8.54 13.75 -30.53
CA ARG A 50 8.58 14.49 -31.80
C ARG A 50 8.36 16.00 -31.64
N ALA A 51 8.25 16.50 -30.42
CA ALA A 51 7.90 17.89 -30.16
C ALA A 51 9.09 18.84 -30.43
N ALA A 52 8.85 19.88 -31.24
CA ALA A 52 9.83 20.95 -31.45
C ALA A 52 10.04 21.82 -30.20
N ALA A 53 8.99 21.98 -29.38
CA ALA A 53 9.02 22.68 -28.09
C ALA A 53 8.74 21.69 -26.95
N VAL A 54 9.81 21.10 -26.40
CA VAL A 54 9.73 20.04 -25.39
C VAL A 54 9.00 20.50 -24.12
N GLY A 55 9.20 21.75 -23.69
CA GLY A 55 8.61 22.28 -22.45
C GLY A 55 7.08 22.34 -22.45
N SER A 56 6.47 22.92 -23.50
CA SER A 56 5.01 23.01 -23.61
C SER A 56 4.39 21.64 -23.82
N ALA A 57 5.01 20.78 -24.64
CA ALA A 57 4.53 19.43 -24.88
C ALA A 57 4.52 18.59 -23.58
N VAL A 58 5.55 18.74 -22.72
CA VAL A 58 5.57 18.10 -21.40
C VAL A 58 4.43 18.61 -20.54
N ALA A 59 4.23 19.92 -20.44
CA ALA A 59 3.12 20.48 -19.65
C ALA A 59 1.76 19.93 -20.13
N ASP A 60 1.53 19.92 -21.44
CA ASP A 60 0.29 19.39 -22.03
C ASP A 60 0.08 17.91 -21.69
N TYR A 61 1.13 17.10 -21.73
CA TYR A 61 1.05 15.68 -21.37
C TYR A 61 0.70 15.50 -19.88
N LEU A 62 1.39 16.21 -18.98
CA LEU A 62 1.21 16.11 -17.54
C LEU A 62 -0.17 16.56 -17.07
N PHE A 63 -0.72 17.60 -17.69
CA PHE A 63 -1.99 18.22 -17.28
C PHE A 63 -3.15 17.90 -18.22
N SER A 64 -2.98 16.92 -19.11
CA SER A 64 -4.03 16.43 -20.01
C SER A 64 -5.27 15.88 -19.30
N GLY A 65 -5.14 15.50 -18.03
CA GLY A 65 -6.23 14.93 -17.22
C GLY A 65 -6.60 13.48 -17.56
N GLN A 66 -5.91 12.82 -18.50
CA GLN A 66 -6.32 11.49 -18.98
C GLN A 66 -6.01 10.33 -18.04
N ALA A 67 -5.06 10.49 -17.11
CA ALA A 67 -4.54 9.37 -16.31
C ALA A 67 -5.26 9.13 -14.98
N GLY A 68 -6.30 9.91 -14.66
CA GLY A 68 -7.05 9.78 -13.41
C GLY A 68 -7.69 11.09 -12.98
N PHE A 69 -8.34 11.09 -11.82
CA PHE A 69 -9.14 12.22 -11.36
C PHE A 69 -8.29 13.48 -11.15
N PHE A 70 -7.10 13.32 -10.55
CA PHE A 70 -6.13 14.40 -10.38
C PHE A 70 -5.07 14.45 -11.50
N GLY A 71 -5.28 13.73 -12.61
CA GLY A 71 -4.35 13.67 -13.76
C GLY A 71 -3.03 12.93 -13.50
N ARG A 72 -2.70 12.61 -12.24
CA ARG A 72 -1.48 11.90 -11.81
C ARG A 72 -0.16 12.48 -12.38
N PRO A 73 0.04 13.81 -12.31
CA PRO A 73 1.13 14.49 -13.02
C PRO A 73 2.51 14.01 -12.57
N LEU A 74 2.69 13.62 -11.30
CA LEU A 74 3.99 13.17 -10.83
C LEU A 74 4.39 11.83 -11.45
N ALA A 75 3.43 10.92 -11.63
CA ALA A 75 3.69 9.66 -12.32
C ALA A 75 3.93 9.89 -13.82
N LEU A 76 3.10 10.71 -14.48
CA LEU A 76 3.29 11.07 -15.88
C LEU A 76 4.67 11.70 -16.14
N LEU A 77 5.18 12.53 -15.22
CA LEU A 77 6.51 13.10 -15.34
C LEU A 77 7.61 12.03 -15.40
N THR A 78 7.49 10.95 -14.61
CA THR A 78 8.44 9.84 -14.68
C THR A 78 8.36 9.06 -16.00
N PHE A 79 7.19 9.01 -16.63
CA PHE A 79 7.03 8.41 -17.96
C PHE A 79 7.55 9.33 -19.06
N ALA A 80 7.36 10.64 -18.95
CA ALA A 80 7.87 11.62 -19.90
C ALA A 80 9.40 11.56 -20.01
N ALA A 81 10.09 11.32 -18.89
CA ALA A 81 11.54 11.08 -18.87
C ALA A 81 11.98 9.85 -19.69
N GLN A 82 11.06 8.95 -20.04
CA GLN A 82 11.31 7.75 -20.85
C GLN A 82 10.61 7.80 -22.21
N ALA A 83 10.19 8.98 -22.67
CA ALA A 83 9.48 9.12 -23.94
C ALA A 83 10.21 8.50 -25.14
N GLY A 84 11.55 8.52 -25.16
CA GLY A 84 12.36 7.93 -26.24
C GLY A 84 12.34 6.40 -26.31
N ALA A 85 11.94 5.72 -25.23
CA ALA A 85 11.78 4.26 -25.22
C ALA A 85 10.38 3.81 -25.68
N TRP A 86 9.41 4.75 -25.77
CA TRP A 86 8.05 4.44 -26.14
C TRP A 86 7.85 4.39 -27.67
N PRO A 87 7.07 3.44 -28.22
CA PRO A 87 6.49 2.24 -27.60
C PRO A 87 7.38 0.99 -27.77
N GLY A 88 8.62 1.14 -28.26
CA GLY A 88 9.45 0.05 -28.74
C GLY A 88 10.20 -0.75 -27.66
N ASP A 89 10.38 -0.19 -26.47
CA ASP A 89 11.19 -0.78 -25.40
C ASP A 89 10.42 -0.88 -24.07
N PRO A 90 9.54 -1.89 -23.88
CA PRO A 90 8.89 -2.15 -22.61
C PRO A 90 9.85 -2.47 -21.46
N PHE A 91 11.04 -3.00 -21.77
CA PHE A 91 12.04 -3.42 -20.78
C PHE A 91 12.51 -2.20 -19.98
N ALA A 92 12.83 -1.08 -20.62
CA ALA A 92 13.23 0.15 -19.94
C ALA A 92 12.17 0.65 -18.93
N PHE A 93 10.89 0.54 -19.27
CA PHE A 93 9.81 0.96 -18.37
C PHE A 93 9.66 0.03 -17.17
N LYS A 94 9.76 -1.29 -17.41
CA LYS A 94 9.66 -2.30 -16.35
C LYS A 94 10.87 -2.31 -15.44
N LEU A 95 12.06 -1.99 -15.94
CA LEU A 95 13.27 -1.83 -15.13
C LEU A 95 13.13 -0.66 -14.13
N ALA A 96 12.56 0.47 -14.58
CA ALA A 96 12.25 1.58 -13.68
C ALA A 96 11.20 1.19 -12.62
N ASN A 97 10.18 0.42 -13.01
CA ASN A 97 9.18 -0.12 -12.10
C ASN A 97 9.79 -1.07 -11.06
N LEU A 98 10.61 -2.03 -11.49
CA LEU A 98 11.33 -2.95 -10.61
C LEU A 98 12.20 -2.15 -9.62
N SER A 99 12.93 -1.14 -10.09
CA SER A 99 13.75 -0.28 -9.24
C SER A 99 12.92 0.43 -8.16
N LEU A 100 11.75 0.96 -8.51
CA LEU A 100 10.79 1.54 -7.56
C LEU A 100 10.21 0.49 -6.60
N HIS A 101 9.95 -0.73 -7.07
CA HIS A 101 9.47 -1.82 -6.23
C HIS A 101 10.51 -2.21 -5.16
N LEU A 102 11.77 -2.32 -5.55
CA LEU A 102 12.88 -2.62 -4.63
C LEU A 102 13.08 -1.49 -3.61
N LEU A 103 13.00 -0.23 -4.03
CA LEU A 103 13.02 0.93 -3.13
C LEU A 103 11.88 0.86 -2.11
N ASN A 104 10.66 0.56 -2.56
CA ASN A 104 9.50 0.36 -1.70
C ASN A 104 9.72 -0.78 -0.69
N GLY A 105 10.32 -1.89 -1.11
CA GLY A 105 10.67 -2.99 -0.21
C GLY A 105 11.63 -2.56 0.90
N VAL A 106 12.67 -1.78 0.57
CA VAL A 106 13.60 -1.25 1.58
C VAL A 106 12.89 -0.31 2.55
N LEU A 107 12.05 0.60 2.05
CA LEU A 107 11.26 1.50 2.88
C LEU A 107 10.27 0.74 3.78
N LEU A 108 9.65 -0.30 3.24
CA LEU A 108 8.73 -1.17 3.97
C LEU A 108 9.44 -1.92 5.09
N ILE A 109 10.61 -2.51 4.83
CA ILE A 109 11.44 -3.17 5.86
C ILE A 109 11.80 -2.18 6.96
N ALA A 110 12.18 -0.95 6.61
CA ALA A 110 12.45 0.10 7.59
C ALA A 110 11.20 0.43 8.42
N LEU A 111 10.02 0.53 7.79
CA LEU A 111 8.75 0.81 8.46
C LEU A 111 8.35 -0.32 9.42
N CYS A 112 8.29 -1.55 8.93
CA CYS A 112 7.99 -2.76 9.72
C CYS A 112 8.93 -2.88 10.92
N GLY A 113 10.24 -2.66 10.70
CA GLY A 113 11.24 -2.69 11.75
C GLY A 113 10.99 -1.65 12.84
N ARG A 114 10.59 -0.44 12.47
CA ARG A 114 10.27 0.61 13.45
C ARG A 114 8.96 0.35 14.16
N LEU A 115 7.92 -0.08 13.47
CA LEU A 115 6.64 -0.46 14.08
C LEU A 115 6.81 -1.59 15.10
N ALA A 116 7.52 -2.66 14.74
CA ALA A 116 7.79 -3.79 15.63
C ALA A 116 8.55 -3.36 16.91
N ARG A 117 9.55 -2.47 16.78
CA ARG A 117 10.25 -1.94 17.96
C ARG A 117 9.34 -1.08 18.83
N LEU A 118 8.53 -0.22 18.21
CA LEU A 118 7.62 0.67 18.93
C LEU A 118 6.48 -0.10 19.61
N SER A 119 6.15 -1.30 19.11
CA SER A 119 5.22 -2.24 19.76
C SER A 119 5.89 -3.11 20.83
N GLY A 120 7.16 -2.87 21.19
CA GLY A 120 7.86 -3.55 22.29
C GLY A 120 8.73 -4.76 21.89
N VAL A 121 8.86 -5.08 20.59
CA VAL A 121 9.73 -6.20 20.15
C VAL A 121 11.20 -5.81 20.27
N ALA A 122 12.02 -6.71 20.83
CA ALA A 122 13.46 -6.52 20.95
C ALA A 122 14.13 -6.22 19.58
N ALA A 123 15.06 -5.27 19.56
CA ALA A 123 15.62 -4.69 18.33
C ALA A 123 16.23 -5.73 17.37
N GLY A 124 16.91 -6.77 17.88
CA GLY A 124 17.47 -7.83 17.05
C GLY A 124 16.39 -8.67 16.36
N ARG A 125 15.29 -8.97 17.07
CA ARG A 125 14.18 -9.75 16.52
C ARG A 125 13.35 -8.93 15.55
N ALA A 126 13.06 -7.67 15.91
CA ALA A 126 12.37 -6.74 15.02
C ALA A 126 13.07 -6.62 13.66
N ARG A 127 14.41 -6.71 13.63
CA ARG A 127 15.20 -6.70 12.39
C ARG A 127 14.89 -7.87 11.48
N TRP A 128 15.00 -9.09 12.02
CA TRP A 128 14.77 -10.30 11.24
C TRP A 128 13.30 -10.42 10.81
N MET A 129 12.36 -10.07 11.69
CA MET A 129 10.94 -10.04 11.36
C MET A 129 10.64 -9.07 10.22
N ALA A 130 11.20 -7.85 10.26
CA ALA A 130 11.00 -6.88 9.19
C ALA A 130 11.61 -7.33 7.87
N ALA A 131 12.81 -7.94 7.90
CA ALA A 131 13.44 -8.50 6.70
C ALA A 131 12.62 -9.66 6.11
N ALA A 132 12.08 -10.56 6.94
CA ALA A 132 11.21 -11.64 6.49
C ALA A 132 9.91 -11.11 5.87
N VAL A 133 9.21 -10.19 6.56
CA VAL A 133 7.99 -9.54 6.04
C VAL A 133 8.28 -8.84 4.71
N GLY A 134 9.39 -8.11 4.62
CA GLY A 134 9.76 -7.41 3.39
C GLY A 134 10.14 -8.34 2.24
N LEU A 135 10.85 -9.44 2.52
CA LEU A 135 11.19 -10.43 1.50
C LEU A 135 9.93 -11.09 0.95
N VAL A 136 9.06 -11.61 1.83
CA VAL A 136 7.78 -12.21 1.43
C VAL A 136 6.96 -11.20 0.62
N TRP A 137 6.88 -9.95 1.07
CA TRP A 137 6.14 -8.91 0.35
C TRP A 137 6.72 -8.59 -1.02
N LEU A 138 8.06 -8.53 -1.16
CA LEU A 138 8.76 -8.23 -2.41
C LEU A 138 8.57 -9.34 -3.45
N ILE A 139 8.58 -10.60 -3.02
CA ILE A 139 8.52 -11.75 -3.94
C ILE A 139 7.09 -12.29 -4.10
N HIS A 140 6.11 -11.70 -3.40
CA HIS A 140 4.74 -12.18 -3.41
C HIS A 140 4.16 -12.15 -4.85
N PRO A 141 3.51 -13.23 -5.33
CA PRO A 141 3.04 -13.28 -6.72
C PRO A 141 2.09 -12.14 -7.14
N LEU A 142 1.24 -11.64 -6.22
CA LEU A 142 0.40 -10.46 -6.45
C LEU A 142 1.19 -9.21 -6.93
N GLN A 143 2.48 -9.10 -6.58
CA GLN A 143 3.30 -7.97 -7.01
C GLN A 143 3.59 -7.98 -8.50
N ALA A 144 3.50 -9.13 -9.18
CA ALA A 144 3.74 -9.22 -10.63
C ALA A 144 2.84 -8.25 -11.41
N SER A 145 1.56 -8.17 -11.03
CA SER A 145 0.57 -7.24 -11.60
C SER A 145 0.89 -5.76 -11.36
N THR A 146 1.73 -5.44 -10.38
CA THR A 146 2.14 -4.07 -10.08
C THR A 146 3.48 -3.73 -10.71
N VAL A 147 4.42 -4.66 -10.71
CA VAL A 147 5.78 -4.47 -11.23
C VAL A 147 5.77 -4.48 -12.76
N PHE A 148 5.08 -5.44 -13.38
CA PHE A 148 5.14 -5.66 -14.83
C PHE A 148 4.03 -4.98 -15.62
N TYR A 149 2.95 -4.51 -14.97
CA TYR A 149 1.96 -3.64 -15.60
C TYR A 149 2.47 -2.19 -15.53
N VAL A 150 2.94 -1.64 -16.64
CA VAL A 150 3.83 -0.47 -16.62
C VAL A 150 3.18 0.74 -15.96
N VAL A 151 1.92 1.03 -16.29
CA VAL A 151 1.15 2.17 -15.77
C VAL A 151 1.00 2.11 -14.24
N GLN A 152 1.12 0.93 -13.62
CA GLN A 152 1.10 0.77 -12.16
C GLN A 152 2.36 1.32 -11.48
N ARG A 153 3.29 1.92 -12.22
CA ARG A 153 4.26 2.88 -11.66
C ARG A 153 3.60 3.93 -10.77
N MET A 154 2.42 4.39 -11.15
CA MET A 154 1.59 5.30 -10.35
C MET A 154 1.37 4.75 -8.93
N THR A 155 1.05 3.45 -8.82
CA THR A 155 0.86 2.74 -7.53
C THR A 155 2.17 2.68 -6.75
N MET A 156 3.27 2.31 -7.39
CA MET A 156 4.58 2.16 -6.73
C MET A 156 5.15 3.51 -6.27
N LEU A 157 4.96 4.57 -7.05
CA LEU A 157 5.41 5.90 -6.71
C LEU A 157 4.57 6.49 -5.56
N SER A 158 3.24 6.30 -5.62
CA SER A 158 2.35 6.65 -4.51
C SER A 158 2.75 5.92 -3.23
N ALA A 159 2.99 4.60 -3.30
CA ALA A 159 3.46 3.82 -2.17
C ALA A 159 4.81 4.30 -1.61
N THR A 160 5.74 4.76 -2.46
CA THR A 160 7.04 5.30 -2.03
C THR A 160 6.82 6.49 -1.10
N PHE A 161 5.96 7.42 -1.51
CA PHE A 161 5.64 8.61 -0.71
C PHE A 161 4.78 8.28 0.51
N VAL A 162 3.86 7.31 0.43
CA VAL A 162 3.12 6.83 1.61
C VAL A 162 4.08 6.23 2.65
N LEU A 163 4.98 5.33 2.24
CA LEU A 163 5.95 4.68 3.13
C LEU A 163 6.92 5.71 3.74
N ALA A 164 7.45 6.63 2.93
CA ALA A 164 8.28 7.73 3.42
C ALA A 164 7.51 8.64 4.40
N GLY A 165 6.26 8.98 4.09
CA GLY A 165 5.42 9.80 4.95
C GLY A 165 5.08 9.12 6.28
N LEU A 166 4.84 7.80 6.28
CA LEU A 166 4.67 7.03 7.51
C LEU A 166 5.97 6.96 8.32
N LEU A 167 7.13 6.87 7.68
CA LEU A 167 8.40 6.98 8.38
C LEU A 167 8.59 8.39 9.01
N CYS A 168 8.22 9.45 8.31
CA CYS A 168 8.21 10.79 8.90
C CYS A 168 7.23 10.86 10.09
N TYR A 169 6.02 10.34 9.93
CA TYR A 169 5.01 10.25 10.98
C TYR A 169 5.52 9.56 12.25
N LEU A 170 6.11 8.37 12.13
CA LEU A 170 6.68 7.66 13.28
C LEU A 170 7.79 8.46 13.98
N SER A 171 8.62 9.15 13.21
CA SER A 171 9.69 9.99 13.75
C SER A 171 9.12 11.18 14.54
N GLY A 172 8.07 11.80 14.02
CA GLY A 172 7.35 12.87 14.71
C GLY A 172 6.63 12.37 15.96
N ARG A 173 5.99 11.20 15.89
CA ARG A 173 5.27 10.61 17.02
C ARG A 173 6.19 10.25 18.19
N VAL A 174 7.39 9.75 17.91
CA VAL A 174 8.45 9.51 18.91
C VAL A 174 8.94 10.84 19.50
N ALA A 175 9.22 11.85 18.66
CA ALA A 175 9.60 13.17 19.15
C ALA A 175 8.51 13.79 20.05
N LEU A 176 7.23 13.59 19.73
CA LEU A 176 6.11 14.04 20.53
C LEU A 176 6.07 13.34 21.89
N ALA A 177 6.27 12.02 21.92
CA ALA A 177 6.33 11.25 23.16
C ALA A 177 7.48 11.71 24.09
N GLU A 178 8.57 12.21 23.51
CA GLU A 178 9.73 12.76 24.23
C GLU A 178 9.60 14.26 24.57
N GLY A 179 8.43 14.87 24.34
CA GLY A 179 8.19 16.29 24.64
C GLY A 179 8.79 17.29 23.63
N ARG A 180 9.35 16.82 22.51
CA ARG A 180 9.95 17.65 21.46
C ARG A 180 8.91 18.09 20.44
N THR A 181 7.96 18.91 20.88
CA THR A 181 6.74 19.27 20.13
C THR A 181 7.02 19.90 18.76
N ALA A 182 7.90 20.88 18.64
CA ALA A 182 8.20 21.53 17.35
C ALA A 182 8.75 20.54 16.31
N ARG A 183 9.71 19.70 16.73
CA ARG A 183 10.27 18.63 15.89
C ARG A 183 9.21 17.62 15.52
N ALA A 184 8.30 17.28 16.44
CA ALA A 184 7.19 16.38 16.15
C ALA A 184 6.36 16.92 14.99
N PHE A 185 5.82 18.14 15.12
CA PHE A 185 4.98 18.74 14.09
C PHE A 185 5.69 18.99 12.77
N ALA A 186 7.00 19.31 12.77
CA ALA A 186 7.77 19.39 11.53
C ALA A 186 7.81 18.05 10.77
N TRP A 187 8.08 16.94 11.48
CA TRP A 187 8.03 15.60 10.89
C TRP A 187 6.61 15.18 10.49
N GLY A 188 5.60 15.53 11.29
CA GLY A 188 4.19 15.30 10.97
C GLY A 188 3.76 16.05 9.71
N ALA A 189 4.17 17.31 9.57
CA ALA A 189 3.89 18.14 8.40
C ALA A 189 4.56 17.58 7.14
N ALA A 190 5.87 17.27 7.22
CA ALA A 190 6.61 16.67 6.11
C ALA A 190 6.02 15.31 5.69
N GLY A 191 5.55 14.50 6.64
CA GLY A 191 4.98 13.19 6.37
C GLY A 191 3.54 13.23 5.83
N ILE A 192 2.61 13.77 6.62
CA ILE A 192 1.18 13.74 6.31
C ILE A 192 0.84 14.66 5.13
N PHE A 193 1.38 15.87 5.11
CA PHE A 193 1.03 16.87 4.08
C PHE A 193 2.02 16.86 2.93
N GLY A 194 3.33 16.90 3.21
CA GLY A 194 4.37 16.91 2.19
C GLY A 194 4.37 15.62 1.35
N ALA A 195 4.69 14.49 1.98
CA ALA A 195 4.70 13.21 1.27
C ALA A 195 3.28 12.76 0.87
N GLY A 196 2.25 13.08 1.66
CA GLY A 196 0.86 12.80 1.28
C GLY A 196 0.44 13.48 -0.03
N LEU A 197 0.82 14.75 -0.24
CA LEU A 197 0.55 15.44 -1.50
C LEU A 197 1.25 14.75 -2.68
N LEU A 198 2.54 14.43 -2.54
CA LEU A 198 3.28 13.72 -3.59
C LEU A 198 2.69 12.34 -3.88
N ALA A 199 2.19 11.65 -2.85
CA ALA A 199 1.51 10.36 -3.01
C ALA A 199 0.23 10.49 -3.83
N VAL A 200 -0.61 11.50 -3.53
CA VAL A 200 -1.86 11.78 -4.25
C VAL A 200 -1.60 12.19 -5.71
N LEU A 201 -0.59 13.05 -5.94
CA LEU A 201 -0.18 13.46 -7.29
C LEU A 201 0.42 12.31 -8.11
N SER A 202 0.79 11.19 -7.47
CA SER A 202 1.22 9.96 -8.15
C SER A 202 0.04 9.02 -8.44
N LYS A 203 -0.86 8.84 -7.46
CA LYS A 203 -2.10 8.05 -7.56
C LYS A 203 -3.05 8.42 -6.42
N GLU A 204 -4.36 8.40 -6.68
CA GLU A 204 -5.41 8.77 -5.73
C GLU A 204 -5.34 7.99 -4.40
N ASN A 205 -4.88 6.72 -4.44
CA ASN A 205 -4.67 5.89 -3.25
C ASN A 205 -3.72 6.50 -2.20
N GLY A 206 -2.90 7.48 -2.59
CA GLY A 206 -2.05 8.24 -1.66
C GLY A 206 -2.83 8.94 -0.54
N VAL A 207 -4.11 9.26 -0.77
CA VAL A 207 -4.98 9.88 0.26
C VAL A 207 -5.21 8.97 1.48
N LEU A 208 -4.89 7.68 1.38
CA LEU A 208 -5.01 6.71 2.47
C LEU A 208 -3.82 6.77 3.45
N LEU A 209 -2.80 7.61 3.22
CA LEU A 209 -1.66 7.77 4.14
C LEU A 209 -2.11 8.06 5.59
N PRO A 210 -3.02 9.03 5.86
CA PRO A 210 -3.62 9.21 7.19
C PRO A 210 -4.27 7.96 7.76
N VAL A 211 -4.95 7.14 6.93
CA VAL A 211 -5.61 5.92 7.38
C VAL A 211 -4.59 4.93 7.93
N TYR A 212 -3.49 4.72 7.19
CA TYR A 212 -2.39 3.87 7.65
C TYR A 212 -1.69 4.41 8.92
N ALA A 213 -1.51 5.74 9.00
CA ALA A 213 -0.92 6.39 10.17
C ALA A 213 -1.80 6.21 11.42
N LEU A 214 -3.11 6.43 11.28
CA LEU A 214 -4.08 6.27 12.36
C LEU A 214 -4.26 4.80 12.75
N ALA A 215 -4.22 3.87 11.79
CA ALA A 215 -4.22 2.44 12.07
C ALA A 215 -3.05 2.08 13.00
N ALA A 216 -1.83 2.54 12.71
CA ALA A 216 -0.68 2.37 13.60
C ALA A 216 -0.84 3.09 14.95
N GLU A 217 -1.32 4.34 14.95
CA GLU A 217 -1.47 5.18 16.16
C GLU A 217 -2.41 4.57 17.20
N PHE A 218 -3.52 3.99 16.76
CA PHE A 218 -4.52 3.41 17.64
C PHE A 218 -4.28 1.94 17.98
N THR A 219 -3.24 1.32 17.42
CA THR A 219 -2.91 -0.09 17.67
C THR A 219 -1.48 -0.24 18.21
N LEU A 220 -0.48 -0.30 17.33
CA LEU A 220 0.92 -0.60 17.67
C LEU A 220 1.62 0.50 18.47
N LEU A 221 1.21 1.76 18.31
CA LEU A 221 1.84 2.91 19.00
C LEU A 221 1.17 3.27 20.33
N ARG A 222 0.19 2.48 20.78
CA ARG A 222 -0.62 2.78 21.97
C ARG A 222 0.19 2.92 23.27
N ALA A 223 1.37 2.30 23.34
CA ALA A 223 2.24 2.33 24.52
C ALA A 223 3.03 3.64 24.64
N LEU A 224 3.11 4.43 23.57
CA LEU A 224 3.79 5.71 23.60
C LEU A 224 2.99 6.73 24.43
N PRO A 225 3.64 7.56 25.27
CA PRO A 225 3.01 8.65 25.98
C PRO A 225 2.14 9.54 25.07
N ARG A 226 0.98 9.98 25.57
CA ARG A 226 0.02 10.86 24.89
C ARG A 226 -0.02 12.23 25.60
N PRO A 227 0.95 13.12 25.36
CA PRO A 227 0.94 14.46 25.95
C PRO A 227 -0.24 15.29 25.42
N ARG A 228 -0.51 16.47 26.00
CA ARG A 228 -1.64 17.34 25.59
C ARG A 228 -1.71 17.60 24.08
N ALA A 229 -0.56 17.82 23.44
CA ALA A 229 -0.44 18.05 22.00
C ALA A 229 -0.80 16.83 21.12
N TRP A 230 -0.97 15.63 21.70
CA TRP A 230 -1.36 14.42 20.98
C TRP A 230 -2.73 14.54 20.31
N ARG A 231 -3.69 15.25 20.93
CA ARG A 231 -5.02 15.45 20.32
C ARG A 231 -4.92 16.27 19.03
N LEU A 232 -4.09 17.31 19.03
CA LEU A 232 -3.80 18.11 17.85
C LEU A 232 -3.05 17.29 16.79
N TRP A 233 -2.08 16.48 17.20
CA TRP A 233 -1.36 15.56 16.31
C TRP A 233 -2.32 14.63 15.54
N VAL A 234 -3.24 13.97 16.25
CA VAL A 234 -4.27 13.10 15.63
C VAL A 234 -5.23 13.91 14.76
N GLY A 235 -5.69 15.08 15.23
CA GLY A 235 -6.57 15.96 14.47
C GLY A 235 -5.97 16.41 13.13
N LEU A 236 -4.72 16.87 13.15
CA LEU A 236 -4.00 17.24 11.92
C LEU A 236 -3.72 16.05 11.01
N THR A 237 -3.50 14.86 11.58
CA THR A 237 -3.35 13.64 10.80
C THR A 237 -4.65 13.30 10.06
N ALA A 238 -5.80 13.45 10.72
CA ALA A 238 -7.11 13.16 10.13
C ALA A 238 -7.61 14.25 9.17
N LEU A 239 -7.05 15.47 9.22
CA LEU A 239 -7.50 16.62 8.44
C LEU A 239 -7.57 16.35 6.91
N PRO A 240 -6.54 15.77 6.25
CA PRO A 240 -6.64 15.48 4.81
C PRO A 240 -7.73 14.46 4.47
N LEU A 241 -7.98 13.49 5.36
CA LEU A 241 -9.05 12.52 5.17
C LEU A 241 -10.43 13.20 5.25
N ILE A 242 -10.62 14.07 6.23
CA ILE A 242 -11.86 14.85 6.37
C ILE A 242 -12.06 15.75 5.15
N ALA A 243 -11.02 16.45 4.69
CA ALA A 243 -11.09 17.29 3.50
C ALA A 243 -11.45 16.48 2.25
N GLY A 244 -10.84 15.31 2.06
CA GLY A 244 -11.17 14.40 0.96
C GLY A 244 -12.60 13.87 1.02
N LEU A 245 -13.11 13.54 2.20
CA LEU A 245 -14.50 13.12 2.39
C LEU A 245 -15.49 14.25 2.09
N VAL A 246 -15.22 15.47 2.59
CA VAL A 246 -16.06 16.65 2.29
C VAL A 246 -16.10 16.91 0.79
N TYR A 247 -14.95 16.85 0.11
CA TYR A 247 -14.87 17.01 -1.33
C TYR A 247 -15.66 15.92 -2.07
N PHE A 248 -15.46 14.65 -1.71
CA PHE A 248 -16.15 13.52 -2.33
C PHE A 248 -17.66 13.60 -2.17
N PHE A 249 -18.16 13.85 -0.95
CA PHE A 249 -19.60 13.95 -0.71
C PHE A 249 -20.22 15.19 -1.34
N GLY A 250 -19.47 16.28 -1.49
CA GLY A 250 -19.90 17.47 -2.23
C GLY A 250 -20.12 17.22 -3.72
N HIS A 251 -19.42 16.24 -4.31
CA HIS A 251 -19.50 15.89 -5.75
C HIS A 251 -20.04 14.47 -5.99
N PHE A 252 -20.67 13.86 -4.99
CA PHE A 252 -21.02 12.44 -5.00
C PHE A 252 -21.90 12.06 -6.20
N GLN A 253 -22.93 12.86 -6.50
CA GLN A 253 -23.85 12.59 -7.60
C GLN A 253 -23.15 12.60 -8.96
N GLU A 254 -22.29 13.59 -9.20
CA GLU A 254 -21.53 13.71 -10.45
C GLU A 254 -20.57 12.53 -10.62
N PHE A 255 -19.82 12.19 -9.56
CA PHE A 255 -18.91 11.05 -9.56
C PHE A 255 -19.61 9.73 -9.88
N MET A 256 -20.74 9.49 -9.23
CA MET A 256 -21.47 8.23 -9.38
C MET A 256 -22.19 8.16 -10.73
N ALA A 257 -22.81 9.24 -11.19
CA ALA A 257 -23.50 9.24 -12.48
C ALA A 257 -22.53 9.07 -13.65
N ALA A 258 -21.44 9.84 -13.67
CA ALA A 258 -20.45 9.77 -14.75
C ALA A 258 -19.67 8.44 -14.74
N GLY A 259 -19.28 7.95 -13.57
CA GLY A 259 -18.41 6.77 -13.50
C GLY A 259 -19.12 5.43 -13.74
N TYR A 260 -20.44 5.36 -13.55
CA TYR A 260 -21.23 4.17 -13.90
C TYR A 260 -21.81 4.21 -15.32
N ALA A 261 -21.65 5.32 -16.04
CA ALA A 261 -22.01 5.39 -17.46
C ALA A 261 -21.18 4.36 -18.25
N GLY A 262 -21.86 3.38 -18.86
CA GLY A 262 -21.22 2.32 -19.65
C GLY A 262 -20.69 1.12 -18.85
N ARG A 263 -20.87 1.06 -17.53
CA ARG A 263 -20.52 -0.14 -16.73
C ARG A 263 -21.63 -1.18 -16.76
N ALA A 264 -21.25 -2.46 -16.83
CA ALA A 264 -22.18 -3.60 -16.84
C ALA A 264 -22.75 -3.97 -15.45
N PHE A 265 -22.44 -3.19 -14.41
CA PHE A 265 -22.85 -3.44 -13.04
C PHE A 265 -23.24 -2.14 -12.33
N THR A 266 -24.14 -2.25 -11.37
CA THR A 266 -24.59 -1.13 -10.54
C THR A 266 -23.68 -0.91 -9.32
N PRO A 267 -23.76 0.26 -8.64
CA PRO A 267 -23.02 0.49 -7.41
C PRO A 267 -23.22 -0.57 -6.32
N MET A 268 -24.45 -1.07 -6.20
CA MET A 268 -24.76 -2.09 -5.20
C MET A 268 -24.17 -3.45 -5.59
N GLN A 269 -24.27 -3.84 -6.86
CA GLN A 269 -23.66 -5.08 -7.35
C GLN A 269 -22.15 -5.05 -7.20
N ARG A 270 -21.51 -3.90 -7.46
CA ARG A 270 -20.08 -3.69 -7.16
C ARG A 270 -19.81 -3.92 -5.67
N LEU A 271 -20.48 -3.20 -4.78
CA LEU A 271 -20.25 -3.31 -3.34
C LEU A 271 -20.41 -4.75 -2.81
N LEU A 272 -21.42 -5.47 -3.28
CA LEU A 272 -21.63 -6.88 -2.97
C LEU A 272 -20.50 -7.78 -3.51
N THR A 273 -20.01 -7.49 -4.72
CA THR A 273 -18.91 -8.24 -5.35
C THR A 273 -17.60 -8.00 -4.62
N GLU A 274 -17.34 -6.75 -4.22
CA GLU A 274 -16.13 -6.33 -3.50
C GLU A 274 -16.00 -6.99 -2.13
N ALA A 275 -17.10 -7.31 -1.44
CA ALA A 275 -17.03 -8.10 -0.21
C ALA A 275 -16.33 -9.45 -0.44
N ARG A 276 -16.64 -10.13 -1.56
CA ARG A 276 -15.96 -11.38 -1.95
C ARG A 276 -14.53 -11.10 -2.41
N ALA A 277 -14.31 -10.06 -3.20
CA ALA A 277 -12.97 -9.70 -3.69
C ALA A 277 -11.99 -9.42 -2.54
N VAL A 278 -12.41 -8.68 -1.52
CA VAL A 278 -11.56 -8.39 -0.34
C VAL A 278 -11.21 -9.65 0.45
N VAL A 279 -12.15 -10.58 0.59
CA VAL A 279 -11.88 -11.88 1.24
C VAL A 279 -10.94 -12.72 0.38
N ASP A 280 -11.14 -12.74 -0.93
CA ASP A 280 -10.28 -13.45 -1.87
C ASP A 280 -8.85 -12.88 -1.87
N TYR A 281 -8.69 -11.55 -1.91
CA TYR A 281 -7.40 -10.90 -1.74
C TYR A 281 -6.71 -11.30 -0.44
N ALA A 282 -7.41 -11.29 0.69
CA ALA A 282 -6.85 -11.74 1.96
C ALA A 282 -6.43 -13.22 1.91
N GLY A 283 -7.22 -14.07 1.27
CA GLY A 283 -6.90 -15.48 1.03
C GLY A 283 -5.65 -15.65 0.18
N GLN A 284 -5.52 -14.90 -0.91
CA GLN A 284 -4.39 -14.93 -1.83
C GLN A 284 -3.09 -14.40 -1.20
N ILE A 285 -3.19 -13.45 -0.28
CA ILE A 285 -2.04 -12.94 0.49
C ILE A 285 -1.48 -13.99 1.44
N VAL A 286 -2.35 -14.79 2.04
CA VAL A 286 -1.95 -15.83 3.02
C VAL A 286 -1.59 -17.13 2.33
N LEU A 287 -2.29 -17.48 1.25
CA LEU A 287 -2.12 -18.71 0.49
C LEU A 287 -2.07 -18.37 -1.01
N PRO A 288 -0.90 -17.95 -1.53
CA PRO A 288 -0.78 -17.55 -2.92
C PRO A 288 -1.06 -18.73 -3.85
N ARG A 289 -2.12 -18.59 -4.65
CA ARG A 289 -2.48 -19.51 -5.72
C ARG A 289 -1.98 -18.92 -7.04
N THR A 290 -1.05 -19.57 -7.71
CA THR A 290 -0.54 -19.09 -9.00
C THR A 290 -1.60 -19.15 -10.11
N ALA A 291 -2.55 -20.08 -10.01
CA ALA A 291 -3.73 -20.14 -10.85
C ALA A 291 -4.74 -19.05 -10.41
N GLY A 292 -5.07 -18.14 -11.33
CA GLY A 292 -6.01 -17.04 -11.08
C GLY A 292 -5.39 -15.75 -10.56
N MET A 293 -4.06 -15.60 -10.57
CA MET A 293 -3.38 -14.31 -10.40
C MET A 293 -2.95 -13.76 -11.75
N GLY A 294 -2.99 -12.45 -11.91
CA GLY A 294 -2.68 -11.80 -13.19
C GLY A 294 -3.28 -10.42 -13.32
N VAL A 295 -3.21 -9.90 -14.55
CA VAL A 295 -3.75 -8.58 -14.87
C VAL A 295 -5.20 -8.65 -15.37
N PHE A 296 -5.62 -9.80 -15.93
CA PHE A 296 -6.94 -10.01 -16.51
C PHE A 296 -7.85 -10.75 -15.55
N HIS A 297 -9.01 -10.15 -15.24
CA HIS A 297 -10.01 -10.69 -14.31
C HIS A 297 -11.45 -10.38 -14.76
N ASP A 298 -11.67 -10.33 -16.08
CA ASP A 298 -12.96 -9.97 -16.67
C ASP A 298 -14.07 -11.01 -16.38
N ASP A 299 -13.67 -12.20 -15.92
CA ASP A 299 -14.52 -13.32 -15.54
C ASP A 299 -14.87 -13.35 -14.04
N TYR A 300 -14.41 -12.39 -13.24
CA TYR A 300 -14.69 -12.38 -11.80
C TYR A 300 -16.21 -12.33 -11.53
N PRO A 301 -16.81 -13.33 -10.84
CA PRO A 301 -18.26 -13.47 -10.79
C PRO A 301 -18.98 -12.32 -10.09
N LEU A 302 -19.87 -11.65 -10.81
CA LEU A 302 -20.71 -10.57 -10.30
C LEU A 302 -21.70 -11.07 -9.24
N SER A 303 -21.72 -10.42 -8.08
CA SER A 303 -22.74 -10.63 -7.04
C SER A 303 -23.98 -9.78 -7.31
N THR A 304 -25.08 -10.41 -7.74
CA THR A 304 -26.33 -9.71 -8.04
C THR A 304 -27.25 -9.51 -6.83
N SER A 305 -27.24 -10.45 -5.88
CA SER A 305 -27.96 -10.37 -4.61
C SER A 305 -27.34 -11.29 -3.55
N LEU A 306 -27.75 -11.14 -2.29
CA LEU A 306 -27.33 -12.04 -1.20
C LEU A 306 -27.93 -13.45 -1.32
N TRP A 307 -29.07 -13.59 -2.00
CA TRP A 307 -29.78 -14.86 -2.14
C TRP A 307 -29.21 -15.70 -3.29
N THR A 308 -28.88 -15.04 -4.40
CA THR A 308 -28.28 -15.68 -5.58
C THR A 308 -26.78 -15.91 -5.43
N SER A 309 -26.12 -15.23 -4.48
CA SER A 309 -24.70 -15.42 -4.18
C SER A 309 -24.47 -15.61 -2.67
N PRO A 310 -24.77 -16.80 -2.10
CA PRO A 310 -24.61 -17.05 -0.67
C PRO A 310 -23.18 -16.80 -0.15
N ALA A 311 -22.17 -17.04 -1.01
CA ALA A 311 -20.77 -16.72 -0.71
C ALA A 311 -20.54 -15.25 -0.36
N THR A 312 -21.37 -14.33 -0.89
CA THR A 312 -21.33 -12.91 -0.57
C THR A 312 -21.77 -12.64 0.86
N ALA A 313 -22.84 -13.28 1.33
CA ALA A 313 -23.29 -13.13 2.70
C ALA A 313 -22.24 -13.62 3.70
N VAL A 314 -21.58 -14.75 3.40
CA VAL A 314 -20.45 -15.26 4.18
C VAL A 314 -19.28 -14.27 4.18
N ALA A 315 -18.92 -13.73 3.01
CA ALA A 315 -17.83 -12.76 2.91
C ALA A 315 -18.12 -11.49 3.72
N ILE A 316 -19.34 -10.95 3.65
CA ILE A 316 -19.78 -9.80 4.46
C ILE A 316 -19.68 -10.13 5.95
N ALA A 317 -20.18 -11.29 6.38
CA ALA A 317 -20.12 -11.73 7.78
C ALA A 317 -18.66 -11.85 8.28
N LEU A 318 -17.76 -12.40 7.44
CA LEU A 318 -16.33 -12.51 7.76
C LEU A 318 -15.68 -11.14 7.91
N LEU A 319 -15.91 -10.21 6.98
CA LEU A 319 -15.37 -8.86 7.04
C LEU A 319 -15.92 -8.07 8.24
N ALA A 320 -17.22 -8.15 8.49
CA ALA A 320 -17.86 -7.51 9.63
C ALA A 320 -17.30 -8.06 10.96
N THR A 321 -17.14 -9.38 11.06
CA THR A 321 -16.57 -10.03 12.25
C THR A 321 -15.11 -9.65 12.43
N ALA A 322 -14.32 -9.61 11.37
CA ALA A 322 -12.93 -9.19 11.42
C ALA A 322 -12.82 -7.72 11.89
N ALA A 323 -13.63 -6.81 11.34
CA ALA A 323 -13.65 -5.40 11.72
C ALA A 323 -14.11 -5.20 13.18
N ALA A 324 -15.22 -5.82 13.58
CA ALA A 324 -15.72 -5.77 14.95
C ALA A 324 -14.71 -6.37 15.93
N GLY A 325 -14.13 -7.52 15.59
CA GLY A 325 -13.07 -8.18 16.33
C GLY A 325 -11.83 -7.30 16.47
N ALA A 326 -11.42 -6.59 15.41
CA ALA A 326 -10.28 -5.67 15.45
C ALA A 326 -10.54 -4.52 16.43
N VAL A 327 -11.75 -3.96 16.45
CA VAL A 327 -12.13 -2.90 17.40
C VAL A 327 -12.18 -3.44 18.84
N ALA A 328 -12.82 -4.58 19.07
CA ALA A 328 -12.98 -5.20 20.38
C ALA A 328 -11.63 -5.66 20.97
N ALA A 329 -10.78 -6.26 20.14
CA ALA A 329 -9.50 -6.83 20.55
C ALA A 329 -8.35 -5.82 20.61
N ARG A 330 -8.53 -4.55 20.21
CA ARG A 330 -7.42 -3.56 20.09
C ARG A 330 -6.57 -3.36 21.33
N ARG A 331 -7.13 -3.62 22.53
CA ARG A 331 -6.42 -3.56 23.81
C ARG A 331 -5.71 -4.89 24.16
N ARG A 332 -6.22 -6.04 23.74
CA ARG A 332 -5.63 -7.35 24.04
C ARG A 332 -4.67 -7.83 22.96
N TYR A 333 -5.04 -7.68 21.69
CA TYR A 333 -4.33 -8.11 20.49
C TYR A 333 -4.18 -6.93 19.50
N PRO A 334 -3.39 -5.90 19.85
CA PRO A 334 -3.19 -4.74 18.96
C PRO A 334 -2.58 -5.13 17.61
N GLU A 335 -1.84 -6.23 17.53
CA GLU A 335 -1.22 -6.73 16.29
C GLU A 335 -2.28 -7.23 15.30
N PHE A 336 -3.30 -7.94 15.79
CA PHE A 336 -4.46 -8.35 15.00
C PHE A 336 -5.26 -7.13 14.53
N SER A 337 -5.54 -6.21 15.44
CA SER A 337 -6.26 -4.98 15.11
C SER A 337 -5.52 -4.12 14.10
N PHE A 338 -4.19 -4.07 14.17
CA PHE A 338 -3.35 -3.39 13.20
C PHE A 338 -3.48 -4.04 11.81
N ALA A 339 -3.32 -5.37 11.71
CA ALA A 339 -3.43 -6.09 10.45
C ALA A 339 -4.77 -5.83 9.76
N VAL A 340 -5.87 -5.97 10.49
CA VAL A 340 -7.22 -5.76 9.95
C VAL A 340 -7.45 -4.29 9.58
N ALA A 341 -7.11 -3.35 10.47
CA ALA A 341 -7.33 -1.92 10.21
C ALA A 341 -6.49 -1.41 9.04
N TRP A 342 -5.24 -1.88 8.91
CA TRP A 342 -4.36 -1.55 7.80
C TRP A 342 -4.89 -2.12 6.49
N PHE A 343 -5.22 -3.42 6.46
CA PHE A 343 -5.69 -4.09 5.27
C PHE A 343 -7.00 -3.47 4.78
N LEU A 344 -8.04 -3.43 5.63
CA LEU A 344 -9.33 -2.86 5.26
C LEU A 344 -9.25 -1.36 4.98
N GLY A 345 -8.41 -0.63 5.73
CA GLY A 345 -8.14 0.79 5.48
C GLY A 345 -7.57 1.05 4.09
N GLY A 346 -6.71 0.15 3.61
CA GLY A 346 -6.17 0.17 2.26
C GLY A 346 -7.18 -0.16 1.14
N GLN A 347 -8.31 -0.78 1.49
CA GLN A 347 -9.38 -1.14 0.55
C GLN A 347 -10.44 -0.03 0.40
N LEU A 348 -10.42 1.01 1.25
CA LEU A 348 -11.48 2.04 1.32
C LEU A 348 -11.72 2.80 0.01
N LEU A 349 -10.71 2.96 -0.85
CA LEU A 349 -10.85 3.62 -2.15
C LEU A 349 -11.12 2.68 -3.32
N VAL A 350 -10.78 1.40 -3.18
CA VAL A 350 -10.75 0.47 -4.31
C VAL A 350 -11.84 -0.60 -4.24
N SER A 351 -12.38 -0.84 -3.05
CA SER A 351 -13.31 -1.95 -2.78
C SER A 351 -14.61 -1.44 -2.13
N THR A 352 -15.18 -0.38 -2.71
CA THR A 352 -16.41 0.29 -2.22
C THR A 352 -17.42 0.52 -3.35
N VAL A 353 -18.23 1.58 -3.29
CA VAL A 353 -19.15 1.96 -4.36
C VAL A 353 -18.47 2.79 -5.46
N LEU A 354 -17.20 3.17 -5.29
CA LEU A 354 -16.49 3.98 -6.27
C LEU A 354 -16.43 3.25 -7.64
N PRO A 355 -16.68 3.95 -8.76
CA PRO A 355 -16.86 3.36 -10.08
C PRO A 355 -15.54 2.89 -10.72
N LEU A 356 -14.91 1.90 -10.11
CA LEU A 356 -13.70 1.22 -10.59
C LEU A 356 -14.05 -0.20 -11.02
N GLU A 357 -13.15 -0.86 -11.75
CA GLU A 357 -13.34 -2.28 -12.10
C GLU A 357 -13.53 -3.19 -10.88
N LEU A 358 -14.05 -4.40 -11.08
CA LEU A 358 -14.39 -5.29 -9.96
C LEU A 358 -13.15 -5.88 -9.29
N TYR A 359 -12.08 -6.16 -10.05
CA TYR A 359 -10.97 -6.93 -9.51
C TYR A 359 -9.63 -6.56 -10.15
N PHE A 360 -8.62 -6.31 -9.33
CA PHE A 360 -7.24 -6.10 -9.75
C PHE A 360 -6.25 -6.40 -8.61
N ASP A 361 -5.31 -7.30 -8.87
CA ASP A 361 -4.26 -7.74 -7.92
C ASP A 361 -3.46 -6.55 -7.34
N HIS A 362 -3.11 -5.57 -8.19
CA HIS A 362 -2.28 -4.42 -7.82
C HIS A 362 -2.91 -3.50 -6.76
N ARG A 363 -4.21 -3.68 -6.45
CA ARG A 363 -4.88 -3.00 -5.32
C ARG A 363 -4.26 -3.39 -3.98
N ASN A 364 -3.66 -4.57 -3.88
CA ASN A 364 -3.11 -5.11 -2.64
C ASN A 364 -1.65 -4.74 -2.38
N TYR A 365 -1.04 -3.91 -3.24
CA TYR A 365 0.37 -3.53 -3.14
C TYR A 365 0.77 -3.10 -1.72
N LEU A 366 0.10 -2.11 -1.14
CA LEU A 366 0.35 -1.67 0.24
C LEU A 366 -0.55 -2.35 1.30
N PRO A 367 -1.84 -2.67 1.04
CA PRO A 367 -2.69 -3.34 2.02
C PRO A 367 -2.11 -4.67 2.55
N MET A 368 -1.46 -5.46 1.68
CA MET A 368 -0.86 -6.74 2.05
C MET A 368 0.20 -6.62 3.16
N ALA A 369 0.96 -5.53 3.19
CA ALA A 369 2.00 -5.32 4.18
C ALA A 369 1.47 -5.37 5.63
N GLY A 370 0.23 -4.89 5.85
CA GLY A 370 -0.41 -4.92 7.17
C GLY A 370 -0.71 -6.32 7.65
N LEU A 371 -1.25 -7.17 6.78
CA LEU A 371 -1.54 -8.58 7.09
C LEU A 371 -0.25 -9.34 7.39
N LEU A 372 0.75 -9.24 6.51
CA LEU A 372 2.04 -9.92 6.70
C LEU A 372 2.71 -9.51 8.02
N LEU A 373 2.78 -8.20 8.31
CA LEU A 373 3.36 -7.72 9.56
C LEU A 373 2.55 -8.16 10.78
N GLY A 374 1.22 -8.06 10.74
CA GLY A 374 0.35 -8.43 11.85
C GLY A 374 0.45 -9.92 12.18
N VAL A 375 0.47 -10.80 11.18
CA VAL A 375 0.66 -12.25 11.35
C VAL A 375 2.02 -12.53 11.99
N VAL A 376 3.10 -11.96 11.46
CA VAL A 376 4.46 -12.18 12.00
C VAL A 376 4.59 -11.67 13.45
N LEU A 377 3.97 -10.53 13.77
CA LEU A 377 3.93 -10.01 15.15
C LEU A 377 3.13 -10.92 16.10
N LEU A 378 1.96 -11.40 15.67
CA LEU A 378 1.12 -12.32 16.44
C LEU A 378 1.87 -13.64 16.73
N LEU A 379 2.48 -14.23 15.71
CA LEU A 379 3.26 -15.47 15.83
C LEU A 379 4.46 -15.28 16.77
N SER A 380 5.17 -14.14 16.67
CA SER A 380 6.29 -13.83 17.58
C SER A 380 5.83 -13.73 19.03
N ARG A 381 4.70 -13.06 19.28
CA ARG A 381 4.14 -12.93 20.63
C ARG A 381 3.70 -14.29 21.20
N TRP A 382 3.12 -15.14 20.36
CA TRP A 382 2.73 -16.49 20.78
C TRP A 382 3.94 -17.38 21.09
N ALA A 383 4.99 -17.31 20.27
CA ALA A 383 6.24 -18.05 20.48
C ALA A 383 6.96 -17.69 21.80
N GLU A 384 6.75 -16.48 22.34
CA GLU A 384 7.25 -16.08 23.66
C GLU A 384 6.51 -16.75 24.82
N HIS A 385 5.21 -16.99 24.65
CA HIS A 385 4.35 -17.57 25.70
C HIS A 385 4.30 -19.11 25.64
N ALA A 386 4.71 -19.71 24.52
CA ALA A 386 4.70 -21.16 24.31
C ALA A 386 6.08 -21.70 23.86
N PRO A 387 7.09 -21.71 24.76
CA PRO A 387 8.47 -22.02 24.40
C PRO A 387 8.66 -23.42 23.78
N ARG A 388 7.77 -24.37 24.09
CA ARG A 388 7.74 -25.72 23.51
C ARG A 388 7.54 -25.71 21.98
N TYR A 389 6.84 -24.72 21.43
CA TYR A 389 6.57 -24.61 19.99
C TYR A 389 7.45 -23.57 19.29
N ARG A 390 8.37 -22.94 20.03
CA ARG A 390 9.20 -21.84 19.53
C ARG A 390 10.01 -22.22 18.29
N ARG A 391 10.56 -23.43 18.23
CA ARG A 391 11.33 -23.89 17.05
C ARG A 391 10.44 -24.00 15.81
N TYR A 392 9.24 -24.57 15.94
CA TYR A 392 8.27 -24.75 14.84
C TYR A 392 7.68 -23.42 14.35
N LEU A 393 7.38 -22.49 15.27
CA LEU A 393 6.87 -21.16 14.91
C LEU A 393 7.94 -20.28 14.26
N LEU A 394 9.20 -20.40 14.68
CA LEU A 394 10.31 -19.69 14.04
C LEU A 394 10.63 -20.26 12.65
N THR A 395 10.56 -21.58 12.46
CA THR A 395 10.67 -22.19 11.12
C THR A 395 9.47 -21.85 10.25
N ALA A 396 8.27 -21.74 10.80
CA ALA A 396 7.11 -21.27 10.04
C ALA A 396 7.32 -19.83 9.58
N VAL A 397 7.78 -18.90 10.44
CA VAL A 397 8.04 -17.51 10.06
C VAL A 397 9.20 -17.34 9.06
N ILE A 398 10.15 -18.28 9.01
CA ILE A 398 11.33 -18.24 8.10
C ILE A 398 11.12 -19.09 6.83
N GLY A 399 10.21 -20.07 6.85
CA GLY A 399 9.95 -21.02 5.77
C GLY A 399 8.79 -20.65 4.84
N TRP A 400 8.38 -19.37 4.81
CA TRP A 400 7.46 -18.80 3.82
C TRP A 400 8.23 -18.12 2.70
#